data_AF-A0A316Q074-F1
#
_entry.id   AF-A0A316Q074-F1
#
_cell.length_a   1.000
_cell.length_b   1.000
_cell.length_c   1.000
_cell.angle_alpha   90.00
_cell.angle_beta   90.00
_cell.angle_gamma   90.00
#
_symmetry.space_group_name_H-M   'P 1'
#
loop_
_entity.id
_entity.type
_entity.pdbx_description
1 polymer ?
#
loop_
_entity_poly.entity_id
_entity_poly.type
_entity_poly.pdbx_seq_one_letter_code
_entity_poly.pdbx_strand_id
1 'polypeptide(L)' 'MGGNERKHLRGIENPNHLLLIFKKENKTVGCALVRLNKKSEIFELRRIAISEKRKEYGREAMEAPLTKPLKSCK' A
#
# COMPACT_ATOMS: atom_id res chain seq x y z
N MET A 1 -2.24 23.36 14.12
CA MET A 1 -0.97 22.68 14.47
C MET A 1 -1.26 21.62 15.50
N GLY A 2 -0.69 20.41 15.36
CA GLY A 2 -0.71 19.38 16.42
C GLY A 2 -1.35 18.02 16.10
N GLY A 3 -1.42 17.61 14.82
CA GLY A 3 -1.77 16.23 14.46
C GLY A 3 -0.56 15.32 14.62
N ASN A 4 -0.43 14.72 15.80
CA ASN A 4 0.70 13.91 16.28
C ASN A 4 1.28 12.94 15.22
N GLU A 5 2.34 13.37 14.53
CA GLU A 5 3.12 12.65 13.51
C GLU A 5 3.59 11.26 14.01
N ARG A 6 3.74 11.12 15.33
CA ARG A 6 4.16 9.87 15.99
C ARG A 6 3.14 8.74 15.93
N LYS A 7 1.83 9.02 15.79
CA LYS A 7 0.80 7.98 15.67
C LYS A 7 0.74 7.33 14.28
N HIS A 8 1.29 7.98 13.24
CA HIS A 8 1.44 7.37 11.92
C HIS A 8 2.66 6.44 11.85
N LEU A 9 3.76 6.81 12.50
CA LEU A 9 5.03 6.09 12.46
C LEU A 9 4.98 4.73 13.18
N ARG A 10 4.23 4.60 14.28
CA ARG A 10 4.07 3.31 14.99
C ARG A 10 3.38 2.22 14.18
N GLY A 11 2.66 2.58 13.12
CA GLY A 11 2.15 1.60 12.16
C GLY A 11 3.25 1.03 11.28
N ILE A 12 4.27 1.81 10.94
CA ILE A 12 5.30 1.46 9.96
C ILE A 12 6.41 0.59 10.59
N GLU A 13 6.56 0.60 11.91
CA GLU A 13 7.57 -0.19 12.64
C GLU A 13 7.21 -1.67 12.83
N ASN A 14 6.01 -2.12 12.45
CA ASN A 14 5.71 -3.54 12.50
C ASN A 14 6.38 -4.22 11.28
N PRO A 15 7.20 -5.28 11.47
CA PRO A 15 7.81 -6.00 10.36
C PRO A 15 6.79 -6.63 9.40
N ASN A 16 5.53 -6.71 9.82
CA ASN A 16 4.41 -7.20 9.04
C ASN A 16 3.69 -6.10 8.23
N HIS A 17 4.11 -4.84 8.31
CA HIS A 17 3.56 -3.79 7.46
C HIS A 17 4.51 -3.49 6.30
N LEU A 18 3.96 -3.47 5.08
CA LEU A 18 4.66 -3.11 3.86
C LEU A 18 4.17 -1.74 3.38
N LEU A 19 5.11 -0.85 3.08
CA LEU A 19 4.83 0.39 2.36
C LEU A 19 5.17 0.19 0.89
N LEU A 20 4.15 0.20 0.03
CA LEU A 20 4.31 0.14 -1.42
C LEU A 20 4.30 1.57 -1.96
N ILE A 21 5.29 1.92 -2.79
CA ILE A 21 5.40 3.25 -3.40
C ILE A 21 5.04 3.14 -4.88
N PHE A 22 4.08 3.95 -5.32
CA PHE A 22 3.72 4.08 -6.73
C PHE A 22 4.60 5.14 -7.37
N LYS A 23 5.33 4.76 -8.42
CA LYS A 23 6.22 5.66 -9.17
C LYS A 23 5.79 5.74 -10.63
N LYS A 24 5.88 6.95 -11.20
CA LYS A 24 5.72 7.22 -12.63
C LYS A 24 6.89 8.10 -13.08
N GLU A 25 7.65 7.67 -14.08
CA GLU A 25 8.76 8.45 -14.66
C GLU A 25 9.68 9.05 -13.57
N ASN A 26 10.07 8.22 -12.60
CA ASN A 26 10.88 8.58 -11.43
C ASN A 26 10.23 9.53 -10.39
N LYS A 27 8.98 9.94 -10.56
CA LYS A 27 8.21 10.69 -9.56
C LYS A 27 7.35 9.77 -8.72
N THR A 28 7.34 9.99 -7.41
CA THR A 28 6.38 9.33 -6.52
C THR A 28 4.99 9.92 -6.73
N VAL A 29 4.05 9.09 -7.17
CA VAL A 29 2.65 9.46 -7.45
C VAL A 29 1.68 8.95 -6.39
N GLY A 30 2.16 8.14 -5.45
CA GLY A 30 1.35 7.68 -4.33
C GLY A 30 2.05 6.59 -3.50
N CYS A 31 1.32 6.11 -2.51
CA CYS A 31 1.72 4.97 -1.70
C CYS A 31 0.51 4.16 -1.24
N ALA A 32 0.76 2.92 -0.88
CA ALA A 32 -0.19 2.05 -0.18
C ALA A 32 0.46 1.44 1.05
N LEU A 33 -0.30 1.37 2.14
CA LEU A 33 0.09 0.67 3.36
C LEU A 33 -0.65 -0.65 3.41
N VAL A 34 0.10 -1.74 3.47
CA VAL A 34 -0.40 -3.11 3.51
C VAL A 34 0.06 -3.76 4.81
N ARG A 35 -0.78 -4.62 5.38
CA ARG A 35 -0.41 -5.56 6.44
C ARG A 35 -0.37 -6.97 5.86
N LEU A 36 0.73 -7.67 6.11
CA LEU A 36 0.86 -9.09 5.84
C LEU A 36 0.77 -9.88 7.14
N ASN A 37 -0.01 -10.95 7.15
CA ASN A 37 0.09 -11.96 8.19
C ASN A 37 0.49 -13.28 7.53
N LYS A 38 1.78 -13.60 7.57
CA LYS A 38 2.33 -14.82 6.96
C LYS A 38 1.79 -16.10 7.61
N LYS A 39 1.47 -16.07 8.91
CA LYS A 39 0.96 -17.25 9.64
C LYS A 39 -0.45 -17.64 9.19
N SER A 40 -1.25 -16.66 8.79
CA SER A 40 -2.65 -16.86 8.36
C SER A 40 -2.84 -16.58 6.86
N GLU A 41 -1.76 -16.35 6.12
CA GLU A 41 -1.76 -16.03 4.69
C GLU A 41 -2.64 -14.83 4.29
N ILE A 42 -2.76 -13.84 5.18
CA ILE A 42 -3.62 -12.66 4.96
C ILE A 42 -2.80 -11.52 4.35
N PHE A 43 -3.34 -10.95 3.27
CA PHE A 43 -2.93 -9.67 2.69
C PHE A 43 -4.04 -8.63 2.93
N GLU A 44 -3.79 -7.64 3.78
CA GLU A 44 -4.76 -6.60 4.14
C GLU A 44 -4.27 -5.22 3.67
N LEU A 45 -4.99 -4.64 2.70
CA LEU A 45 -4.76 -3.27 2.26
C LEU A 45 -5.39 -2.29 3.25
N ARG A 46 -4.57 -1.47 3.91
CA ARG A 46 -5.04 -0.56 4.98
C ARG A 46 -5.24 0.87 4.51
N ARG A 47 -4.38 1.37 3.63
CA ARG A 47 -4.46 2.73 3.09
C ARG A 47 -3.93 2.78 1.67
N ILE A 48 -4.54 3.64 0.87
CA ILE A 48 -4.01 4.10 -0.42
C ILE A 48 -4.06 5.62 -0.39
N ALA A 49 -2.95 6.26 -0.74
CA ALA A 49 -2.85 7.71 -0.94
C ALA A 49 -2.21 7.96 -2.30
N ILE A 50 -2.88 8.72 -3.16
CA ILE A 50 -2.44 9.02 -4.52
C ILE A 50 -2.50 10.53 -4.72
N SER A 51 -1.39 11.12 -5.17
CA SER A 51 -1.28 12.57 -5.36
C SER A 51 -2.11 13.03 -6.57
N GLU A 52 -2.12 12.25 -7.64
CA GLU A 52 -2.85 12.54 -8.87
C GLU A 52 -4.26 11.92 -8.85
N LYS A 53 -5.29 12.76 -8.69
CA LYS A 53 -6.70 12.35 -8.68
C LYS A 53 -7.28 12.25 -10.10
N ARG A 54 -8.40 11.52 -10.24
CA ARG A 54 -9.18 11.35 -11.50
C ARG A 54 -8.41 10.68 -12.66
N LYS A 55 -7.39 9.88 -12.33
CA LYS A 55 -6.61 9.08 -13.30
C LYS A 55 -6.71 7.57 -13.07
N GLU A 56 -7.76 7.15 -12.36
CA GLU A 56 -8.06 5.74 -12.06
C GLU A 56 -6.99 4.95 -11.28
N TYR A 57 -5.87 5.55 -10.89
CA TYR A 57 -4.82 4.87 -10.12
C TYR A 57 -5.32 4.19 -8.83
N GLY A 58 -6.32 4.77 -8.16
CA GLY A 58 -6.92 4.15 -6.99
C GLY A 58 -7.70 2.87 -7.34
N ARG A 59 -8.40 2.89 -8.47
CA ARG A 59 -9.13 1.73 -9.00
C ARG A 59 -8.16 0.63 -9.40
N GLU A 60 -7.13 0.97 -10.18
CA GLU A 60 -6.09 0.00 -10.57
C GLU A 60 -5.42 -0.64 -9.35
N ALA A 61 -5.08 0.14 -8.32
CA ALA A 61 -4.46 -0.38 -7.10
C ALA A 61 -5.36 -1.33 -6.31
N MET A 62 -6.69 -1.14 -6.35
CA MET A 62 -7.67 -2.01 -5.70
C MET A 62 -8.00 -3.27 -6.53
N GLU A 63 -8.02 -3.16 -7.85
CA GLU A 63 -8.38 -4.27 -8.76
C GLU A 63 -7.21 -5.19 -9.10
N ALA A 64 -5.97 -4.67 -9.09
CA ALA A 64 -4.79 -5.46 -9.44
C ALA A 64 -4.62 -6.75 -8.60
N PRO A 65 -4.85 -6.76 -7.27
CA PRO A 65 -4.78 -7.98 -6.47
C PRO A 65 -5.91 -8.98 -6.75
N LEU A 66 -7.06 -8.52 -7.25
CA LEU A 66 -8.25 -9.35 -7.49
C LEU A 66 -8.22 -10.07 -8.85
N THR A 67 -7.54 -9.47 -9.82
CA THR A 67 -7.56 -9.91 -11.22
C THR A 67 -6.36 -10.76 -11.62
N LYS A 68 -5.25 -10.67 -10.89
CA LYS A 68 -4.05 -11.46 -11.17
C LYS A 68 -3.78 -12.42 -10.01
N PRO A 69 -3.77 -13.75 -10.22
CA PRO A 69 -3.19 -14.63 -9.23
C PRO A 69 -1.72 -14.20 -9.04
N LEU A 70 -1.35 -13.90 -7.80
CA LEU A 70 0.05 -13.69 -7.44
C LEU A 70 0.80 -14.96 -7.87
N LYS A 71 1.59 -14.87 -8.95
CA LYS A 71 2.40 -16.00 -9.39
C LYS A 71 3.31 -16.36 -8.22
N SER A 72 3.16 -17.57 -7.70
CA SER A 72 4.10 -18.15 -6.76
C SER A 72 5.46 -18.21 -7.45
N CYS A 73 6.38 -17.33 -7.04
CA CYS A 73 7.80 -17.52 -7.33
C CYS A 73 8.24 -18.72 -6.49
N LYS A 74 8.44 -19.86 -7.16
CA LYS A 74 9.17 -21.01 -6.60
C LYS A 74 10.62 -20.63 -6.36
#